data_AF-A0A7L3X1Z0-F1
#
_entry.id   AF-A0A7L3X1Z0-F1
#
_cell.length_a   1.000
_cell.length_b   1.000
_cell.length_c   1.000
_cell.angle_alpha   90.00
_cell.angle_beta   90.00
_cell.angle_gamma   90.00
#
_symmetry.space_group_name_H-M   'P 1'
#
loop_
_entity.id
_entity.type
_entity.pdbx_description
1 polymer ?
#
loop_
_entity_poly.entity_id
_entity_poly.type
_entity_poly.pdbx_seq_one_letter_code
_entity_poly.pdbx_strand_id
1 'polypeptide(L)'
;DGCGHTVLGPESGTLASINYPQTSPNSTVCEWEIRVKPGQRVQLKFGDFDIDDSDSCHSSYLRVHNGIGPTRTEIGKYCGFGFQMDGLITSKSNEVTVQFMSGTHTSGRGFLAAYSTTDKSDLITCLDNASHFSEPEFNKYCPAGCVIPYADVSGTIPHGYRDSSSLCMAGVHAGVVSNTLGGQINVVISKGIPYYEGSLANNVTSKVGPLSTSLFTFKTSGCYGTLGMESGVIPDSQITASSILEWSDQTGHMNIWKPENARLKRAGPPWAAFISDEHQWLQIDLNKEKRITGIITTGSTLAEYYYYVSAYRILYSDDARKWTVYREPGMDRDKIFQGNTELYQEVRNNFIPPIIARFFRINPLKWHQKIAMKVELLGCQFSL
;
A
#
# COMPACT_ATOMS: atom_id res chain seq x y z
N ASP A 1 10.39 18.68 4.94
CA ASP A 1 10.57 17.81 3.76
C ASP A 1 11.98 17.96 3.23
N GLY A 2 12.88 17.03 3.55
CA GLY A 2 14.27 17.19 3.17
C GLY A 2 15.21 16.07 3.62
N CYS A 3 14.70 14.89 3.97
CA CYS A 3 15.50 13.79 4.52
C CYS A 3 15.22 12.48 3.80
N GLY A 4 15.17 12.53 2.47
CA GLY A 4 14.87 11.36 1.65
C GLY A 4 13.49 10.77 1.91
N HIS A 5 13.32 9.50 1.53
CA HIS A 5 12.10 8.75 1.79
C HIS A 5 11.98 8.41 3.28
N THR A 6 10.93 8.91 3.93
CA THR A 6 10.69 8.71 5.36
C THR A 6 9.22 8.43 5.62
N VAL A 7 8.93 7.40 6.41
CA VAL A 7 7.60 7.15 6.98
C VAL A 7 7.75 6.87 8.47
N LEU A 8 7.12 7.70 9.29
CA LEU A 8 7.08 7.54 10.75
C LEU A 8 5.69 7.04 11.18
N GLY A 9 5.52 5.72 11.27
CA GLY A 9 4.29 5.11 11.76
C GLY A 9 4.28 4.99 13.29
N PRO A 10 3.12 4.63 13.88
CA PRO A 10 2.94 4.58 15.34
C PRO A 10 3.74 3.45 16.02
N GLU A 11 4.00 2.36 15.31
CA GLU A 11 4.72 1.18 15.83
C GLU A 11 5.91 0.77 14.95
N SER A 12 6.02 1.29 13.73
CA SER A 12 7.09 0.98 12.79
C SER A 12 7.24 2.04 11.71
N GLY A 13 8.36 2.01 11.01
CA GLY A 13 8.61 2.95 9.92
C GLY A 13 9.94 2.72 9.22
N THR A 14 10.20 3.58 8.23
CA THR A 14 11.38 3.53 7.39
C THR A 14 12.03 4.90 7.31
N LEU A 15 13.35 4.93 7.37
CA LEU A 15 14.19 6.12 7.30
C LEU A 15 15.22 5.91 6.19
N ALA A 16 15.46 6.92 5.37
CA ALA A 16 16.52 6.88 4.37
C ALA A 16 17.27 8.20 4.32
N SER A 17 18.51 8.18 3.86
CA SER A 17 19.21 9.43 3.53
C SER A 17 18.63 10.08 2.28
N ILE A 18 18.90 11.38 2.09
CA ILE A 18 18.50 12.10 0.88
C ILE A 18 19.13 11.44 -0.33
N ASN A 19 18.36 11.32 -1.41
CA ASN A 19 18.73 10.69 -2.68
C ASN A 19 19.03 9.20 -2.63
N TYR A 20 18.97 8.52 -1.47
CA TYR A 20 19.21 7.08 -1.37
C TYR A 20 18.44 6.33 -2.47
N PRO A 21 19.10 5.46 -3.27
CA PRO A 21 20.45 4.89 -3.06
C PRO A 21 21.61 5.66 -3.73
N GLN A 22 21.40 6.91 -4.13
CA GLN A 22 22.44 7.80 -4.64
C GLN A 22 23.08 8.60 -3.50
N THR A 23 24.30 9.10 -3.77
CA THR A 23 25.05 9.92 -2.83
C THR A 23 24.24 11.12 -2.34
N SER A 24 24.20 11.28 -1.01
CA SER A 24 23.51 12.39 -0.38
C SER A 24 24.26 13.71 -0.61
N PRO A 25 23.58 14.87 -0.61
CA PRO A 25 24.26 16.16 -0.72
C PRO A 25 25.19 16.41 0.48
N ASN A 26 26.34 17.04 0.23
CA ASN A 26 27.25 17.49 1.29
C ASN A 26 26.57 18.53 2.20
N SER A 27 27.04 18.60 3.45
CA SER A 27 26.58 19.55 4.46
C SER A 27 25.08 19.46 4.78
N THR A 28 24.54 18.25 4.80
CA THR A 28 23.12 18.00 5.12
C THR A 28 22.98 17.43 6.53
N VAL A 29 21.99 17.91 7.28
CA VAL A 29 21.60 17.33 8.57
C VAL A 29 20.14 16.91 8.51
N CYS A 30 19.88 15.67 8.90
CA CYS A 30 18.56 15.10 9.02
C CYS A 30 18.36 14.56 10.43
N GLU A 31 17.23 14.90 11.05
CA GLU A 31 16.89 14.43 12.38
C GLU A 31 15.46 13.91 12.38
N TRP A 32 15.28 12.70 12.89
CA TRP A 32 13.99 12.05 13.06
C TRP A 32 13.76 11.78 14.54
N GLU A 33 12.61 12.21 15.04
CA GLU A 33 12.13 11.91 16.37
C GLU A 33 11.04 10.85 16.29
N ILE A 34 11.30 9.69 16.91
CA ILE A 34 10.38 8.55 16.94
C ILE A 34 9.84 8.43 18.36
N ARG A 35 8.51 8.43 18.50
CA ARG A 35 7.82 8.18 19.76
C ARG A 35 6.84 7.03 19.58
N VAL A 36 7.04 5.96 20.34
CA VAL A 36 6.10 4.83 20.44
C VAL A 36 5.34 4.91 21.77
N LYS A 37 4.32 4.05 21.95
CA LYS A 37 3.48 4.08 23.16
C LYS A 37 4.33 3.90 24.44
N PRO A 38 3.95 4.54 25.56
CA PRO A 38 4.63 4.35 26.84
C PRO A 38 4.77 2.86 27.22
N GLY A 39 5.93 2.48 27.72
CA GLY A 39 6.25 1.09 28.08
C GLY A 39 6.80 0.24 26.92
N GLN A 40 6.70 0.69 25.67
CA GLN A 40 7.39 0.06 24.54
C GLN A 40 8.80 0.63 24.34
N ARG A 41 9.63 -0.11 23.62
CA ARG A 41 10.96 0.31 23.16
C ARG A 41 11.05 0.16 21.66
N VAL A 42 11.99 0.87 21.05
CA VAL A 42 12.22 0.88 19.60
C VAL A 42 13.44 0.03 19.29
N GLN A 43 13.36 -0.76 18.22
CA GLN A 43 14.49 -1.44 17.61
C GLN A 43 14.65 -0.95 16.16
N LEU A 44 15.90 -0.81 15.71
CA LEU A 44 16.26 -0.33 14.38
C LEU A 44 17.17 -1.35 13.69
N LYS A 45 16.94 -1.55 12.39
CA LYS A 45 17.67 -2.48 11.52
C LYS A 45 18.06 -1.76 10.22
N PHE A 46 19.30 -1.92 9.78
CA PHE A 46 19.73 -1.42 8.48
C PHE A 46 19.42 -2.44 7.39
N GLY A 47 18.87 -1.97 6.27
CA GLY A 47 18.71 -2.74 5.04
C GLY A 47 19.81 -2.45 4.04
N ASP A 48 20.30 -1.20 4.04
CA ASP A 48 21.51 -0.81 3.33
C ASP A 48 22.22 0.30 4.11
N PHE A 49 23.55 0.31 4.04
CA PHE A 49 24.38 1.21 4.82
C PHE A 49 25.76 1.37 4.19
N ASP A 50 26.00 2.57 3.68
CA ASP A 50 27.20 2.96 2.94
C ASP A 50 27.40 4.48 3.11
N ILE A 51 28.02 4.86 4.22
CA ILE A 51 28.34 6.24 4.59
C ILE A 51 29.87 6.37 4.64
N ASP A 52 30.42 7.43 4.05
CA ASP A 52 31.87 7.68 4.06
C ASP A 52 32.47 7.62 5.47
N ASP A 53 33.55 6.85 5.61
CA ASP A 53 34.31 6.63 6.84
C ASP A 53 35.76 7.09 6.74
N SER A 54 36.12 7.79 5.66
CA SER A 54 37.48 8.26 5.36
C SER A 54 38.13 9.06 6.49
N ASP A 55 37.32 9.74 7.31
CA ASP A 55 37.74 10.53 8.45
C ASP A 55 37.31 9.93 9.79
N SER A 56 37.19 8.61 9.91
CA SER A 56 36.76 7.94 11.16
C SER A 56 35.39 8.42 11.66
N CYS A 57 34.44 8.55 10.74
CA CYS A 57 33.07 9.05 10.96
C CYS A 57 33.00 10.47 11.52
N HIS A 58 34.02 11.33 11.38
CA HIS A 58 33.98 12.68 11.96
C HIS A 58 32.99 13.58 11.21
N SER A 59 33.01 13.58 9.88
CA SER A 59 32.21 14.45 9.03
C SER A 59 30.88 13.85 8.62
N SER A 60 30.86 12.55 8.33
CA SER A 60 29.66 11.84 7.86
C SER A 60 29.34 10.68 8.78
N TYR A 61 28.12 10.65 9.31
CA TYR A 61 27.68 9.61 10.25
C TYR A 61 26.17 9.57 10.43
N LEU A 62 25.69 8.42 10.88
CA LEU A 62 24.38 8.27 11.51
C LEU A 62 24.59 8.11 13.02
N ARG A 63 23.85 8.86 13.83
CA ARG A 63 23.87 8.77 15.30
C ARG A 63 22.48 8.44 15.81
N VAL A 64 22.40 7.44 16.68
CA VAL A 64 21.15 7.03 17.32
C VAL A 64 21.21 7.41 18.79
N HIS A 65 20.18 8.09 19.29
CA HIS A 65 20.06 8.49 20.69
C HIS A 65 18.81 7.89 21.32
N ASN A 66 18.90 7.61 22.62
CA ASN A 66 17.77 7.27 23.45
C ASN A 66 17.18 8.54 24.07
N GLY A 67 15.89 8.79 23.85
CA GLY A 67 15.19 10.02 24.24
C GLY A 67 15.18 11.08 23.14
N ILE A 68 14.43 12.15 23.39
CA ILE A 68 14.29 13.33 22.51
C ILE A 68 14.79 14.59 23.22
N GLY A 69 15.23 15.58 22.45
CA GLY A 69 15.67 16.87 22.96
C GLY A 69 17.05 16.82 23.66
N PRO A 70 17.38 17.81 24.49
CA PRO A 70 18.74 18.01 25.01
C PRO A 70 19.19 16.96 26.02
N THR A 71 18.26 16.20 26.61
CA THR A 71 18.55 15.16 27.61
C THR A 71 18.78 13.77 27.02
N ARG A 72 18.74 13.65 25.68
CA ARG A 72 18.93 12.38 24.98
C ARG A 72 20.35 11.85 25.18
N THR A 73 20.50 10.54 25.33
CA THR A 73 21.80 9.88 25.50
C THR A 73 22.19 9.10 24.25
N GLU A 74 23.43 9.17 23.81
CA GLU A 74 23.89 8.40 22.64
C GLU A 74 23.80 6.88 22.87
N ILE A 75 23.23 6.17 21.90
CA ILE A 75 23.26 4.70 21.81
C ILE A 75 24.47 4.28 20.98
N GLY A 76 24.71 4.96 19.86
CA GLY A 76 25.89 4.73 19.03
C GLY A 76 25.98 5.69 17.85
N LYS A 77 27.18 5.72 17.26
CA LYS A 77 27.56 6.49 16.07
C LYS A 77 28.11 5.53 15.01
N TYR A 78 27.64 5.70 13.78
CA TYR A 78 27.68 4.69 12.72
C TYR A 78 28.14 5.33 11.39
N CYS A 79 29.11 4.72 10.71
CA CYS A 79 29.54 5.03 9.34
C CYS A 79 30.31 3.83 8.76
N GLY A 80 30.70 3.90 7.49
CA GLY A 80 31.39 2.84 6.76
C GLY A 80 30.46 2.00 5.91
N PHE A 81 31.00 0.91 5.36
CA PHE A 81 30.28 -0.01 4.48
C PHE A 81 29.89 -1.29 5.22
N GLY A 82 28.59 -1.62 5.26
CA GLY A 82 28.06 -2.98 5.49
C GLY A 82 28.28 -3.65 6.86
N PHE A 83 29.36 -3.36 7.59
CA PHE A 83 29.72 -4.01 8.86
C PHE A 83 28.72 -3.76 9.99
N GLN A 84 27.78 -2.83 9.80
CA GLN A 84 26.79 -2.44 10.81
C GLN A 84 25.41 -3.07 10.57
N MET A 85 25.26 -3.95 9.58
CA MET A 85 23.96 -4.52 9.20
C MET A 85 23.52 -5.75 10.00
N ASP A 86 24.44 -6.44 10.69
CA ASP A 86 24.12 -7.70 11.38
C ASP A 86 23.45 -7.51 12.75
N GLY A 87 23.39 -6.27 13.27
CA GLY A 87 22.88 -5.95 14.60
C GLY A 87 21.56 -5.17 14.63
N LEU A 88 20.67 -5.55 15.55
CA LEU A 88 19.52 -4.71 15.94
C LEU A 88 19.97 -3.67 16.97
N ILE A 89 19.71 -2.39 16.68
CA ILE A 89 19.94 -1.29 17.62
C ILE A 89 18.68 -1.09 18.45
N THR A 90 18.74 -1.29 19.76
CA THR A 90 17.57 -1.22 20.65
C THR A 90 17.66 -0.04 21.63
N SER A 91 16.57 0.71 21.76
CA SER A 91 16.45 1.82 22.71
C SER A 91 16.22 1.33 24.14
N LYS A 92 16.38 2.25 25.10
CA LYS A 92 16.05 2.02 26.53
C LYS A 92 14.73 2.67 26.95
N SER A 93 14.17 3.55 26.11
CA SER A 93 12.91 4.28 26.33
C SER A 93 11.99 4.17 25.11
N ASN A 94 10.78 4.72 25.22
CA ASN A 94 9.81 4.79 24.13
C ASN A 94 10.08 5.96 23.15
N GLU A 95 11.18 6.69 23.32
CA GLU A 95 11.58 7.81 22.49
C GLU A 95 12.98 7.59 21.92
N VAL A 96 13.17 7.89 20.63
CA VAL A 96 14.45 7.76 19.93
C VAL A 96 14.65 8.96 19.02
N THR A 97 15.87 9.49 18.99
CA THR A 97 16.31 10.42 17.95
C THR A 97 17.33 9.74 17.04
N VAL A 98 17.03 9.69 15.75
CA VAL A 98 17.99 9.30 14.70
C VAL A 98 18.49 10.57 14.02
N GLN A 99 19.80 10.76 13.95
CA GLN A 99 20.41 11.93 13.32
C GLN A 99 21.38 11.46 12.24
N PHE A 100 21.18 11.91 11.00
CA PHE A 100 22.13 11.73 9.91
C PHE A 100 22.84 13.06 9.64
N MET A 101 24.16 13.03 9.69
CA MET A 101 25.03 14.13 9.28
C MET A 101 25.80 13.70 8.05
N SER A 102 25.65 14.47 6.98
CA SER A 102 26.39 14.34 5.73
C SER A 102 27.37 15.50 5.66
N GLY A 103 28.65 15.23 5.86
CA GLY A 103 29.72 16.21 5.78
C GLY A 103 30.27 16.34 4.36
N THR A 104 31.58 16.51 4.23
CA THR A 104 32.26 16.51 2.93
C THR A 104 32.58 15.07 2.54
N HIS A 105 31.95 14.56 1.49
CA HIS A 105 32.24 13.23 0.94
C HIS A 105 32.16 13.24 -0.59
N THR A 106 32.73 12.22 -1.23
CA THR A 106 32.72 12.06 -2.70
C THR A 106 31.98 10.79 -3.14
N SER A 107 31.67 9.88 -2.21
CA SER A 107 31.03 8.60 -2.48
C SER A 107 30.23 8.08 -1.28
N GLY A 108 29.40 7.07 -1.51
CA GLY A 108 28.56 6.41 -0.51
C GLY A 108 27.08 6.49 -0.90
N ARG A 109 26.39 5.35 -0.91
CA ARG A 109 24.97 5.28 -1.30
C ARG A 109 24.03 5.83 -0.23
N GLY A 110 24.53 6.07 0.98
CA GLY A 110 23.78 6.52 2.13
C GLY A 110 23.22 5.36 2.94
N PHE A 111 22.00 5.47 3.46
CA PHE A 111 21.40 4.40 4.24
C PHE A 111 19.90 4.25 3.98
N LEU A 112 19.42 3.02 4.22
CA LEU A 112 18.02 2.70 4.41
C LEU A 112 17.88 1.87 5.69
N ALA A 113 17.06 2.36 6.61
CA ALA A 113 16.80 1.71 7.88
C ALA A 113 15.30 1.50 8.08
N ALA A 114 14.97 0.40 8.75
CA ALA A 114 13.64 0.12 9.27
C ALA A 114 13.67 0.20 10.80
N TYR A 115 12.58 0.65 11.40
CA TYR A 115 12.38 0.53 12.84
C TYR A 115 11.03 -0.10 13.17
N SER A 116 10.95 -0.70 14.35
CA SER A 116 9.69 -1.17 14.94
C SER A 116 9.74 -1.15 16.46
N THR A 117 8.62 -1.43 17.11
CA THR A 117 8.61 -1.76 18.54
C THR A 117 9.25 -3.14 18.79
N THR A 118 9.88 -3.32 19.95
CA THR A 118 10.65 -4.55 20.26
C THR A 118 9.83 -5.84 20.33
N ASP A 119 8.50 -5.78 20.41
CA ASP A 119 7.61 -6.95 20.31
C ASP A 119 7.53 -7.51 18.89
N LYS A 120 8.01 -6.78 17.88
CA LYS A 120 8.07 -7.22 16.47
C LYS A 120 9.45 -7.82 16.16
N SER A 121 9.86 -8.87 16.88
CA SER A 121 11.21 -9.47 16.79
C SER A 121 11.67 -9.82 15.38
N ASP A 122 10.73 -10.11 14.49
CA ASP A 122 11.00 -10.66 13.15
C ASP A 122 11.07 -9.54 12.08
N LEU A 123 11.51 -8.35 12.49
CA LEU A 123 11.63 -7.17 11.65
C LEU A 123 12.54 -7.43 10.44
N ILE A 124 11.99 -7.19 9.26
CA ILE A 124 12.74 -7.11 8.01
C ILE A 124 12.77 -5.66 7.51
N THR A 125 13.52 -5.44 6.44
CA THR A 125 13.69 -4.16 5.79
C THR A 125 12.97 -4.17 4.45
N CYS A 126 12.79 -3.00 3.83
CA CYS A 126 12.09 -2.92 2.56
C CYS A 126 12.88 -3.51 1.36
N LEU A 127 14.16 -3.88 1.57
CA LEU A 127 15.02 -4.51 0.56
C LEU A 127 15.04 -6.03 0.65
N ASP A 128 14.44 -6.60 1.70
CA ASP A 128 14.39 -8.05 1.87
C ASP A 128 13.47 -8.70 0.82
N ASN A 129 13.99 -9.72 0.16
CA ASN A 129 13.28 -10.54 -0.83
C ASN A 129 13.17 -11.99 -0.34
N ALA A 130 12.42 -12.82 -1.06
CA ALA A 130 12.21 -14.21 -0.65
C ALA A 130 13.49 -15.06 -0.69
N SER A 131 14.45 -14.74 -1.55
CA SER A 131 15.71 -15.51 -1.64
C SER A 131 16.65 -15.32 -0.44
N HIS A 132 16.41 -14.32 0.41
CA HIS A 132 17.16 -14.12 1.65
C HIS A 132 16.79 -15.11 2.76
N PHE A 133 15.72 -15.90 2.59
CA PHE A 133 15.20 -16.82 3.59
C PHE A 133 15.25 -18.25 3.06
N SER A 134 15.71 -19.18 3.90
CA SER A 134 15.89 -20.59 3.51
C SER A 134 14.68 -21.45 3.86
N GLU A 135 13.85 -21.00 4.79
CA GLU A 135 12.65 -21.70 5.20
C GLU A 135 11.58 -21.66 4.09
N PRO A 136 10.88 -22.79 3.83
CA PRO A 136 9.82 -22.82 2.82
C PRO A 136 8.56 -22.06 3.25
N GLU A 137 8.35 -21.90 4.55
CA GLU A 137 7.29 -21.08 5.13
C GLU A 137 7.89 -20.27 6.29
N PHE A 138 7.64 -18.96 6.31
CA PHE A 138 8.15 -18.09 7.37
C PHE A 138 7.22 -16.90 7.63
N ASN A 139 7.34 -16.35 8.84
CA ASN A 139 6.69 -15.10 9.22
C ASN A 139 7.75 -14.00 9.36
N LYS A 140 7.42 -12.80 8.87
CA LYS A 140 8.24 -11.60 9.07
C LYS A 140 7.37 -10.39 9.33
N TYR A 141 7.95 -9.37 9.95
CA TYR A 141 7.29 -8.10 10.15
C TYR A 141 7.82 -7.06 9.15
N CYS A 142 6.95 -6.59 8.27
CA CYS A 142 7.23 -5.51 7.35
C CYS A 142 7.01 -4.15 8.03
N PRO A 143 7.99 -3.23 7.97
CA PRO A 143 7.82 -1.88 8.50
C PRO A 143 6.90 -1.05 7.59
N ALA A 144 6.37 0.04 8.12
CA ALA A 144 5.70 1.05 7.30
C ALA A 144 6.71 1.72 6.33
N GLY A 145 6.22 2.12 5.16
CA GLY A 145 6.96 2.91 4.17
C GLY A 145 7.75 2.10 3.15
N CYS A 146 7.40 0.84 2.89
CA CYS A 146 8.12 0.00 1.91
C CYS A 146 7.69 0.15 0.44
N VAL A 147 6.74 1.03 0.13
CA VAL A 147 6.53 1.49 -1.26
C VAL A 147 7.58 2.56 -1.59
N ILE A 148 8.74 2.10 -2.07
CA ILE A 148 9.92 2.91 -2.40
C ILE A 148 10.26 2.84 -3.89
N PRO A 149 10.77 3.92 -4.52
CA PRO A 149 10.92 3.98 -5.97
C PRO A 149 12.02 3.08 -6.56
N TYR A 150 12.89 2.53 -5.71
CA TYR A 150 14.05 1.70 -6.11
C TYR A 150 13.88 0.22 -5.72
N ALA A 151 12.69 -0.19 -5.28
CA ALA A 151 12.34 -1.60 -5.15
C ALA A 151 11.37 -2.00 -6.25
N ASP A 152 11.44 -3.26 -6.66
CA ASP A 152 10.64 -3.82 -7.73
C ASP A 152 9.79 -4.99 -7.25
N VAL A 153 8.66 -5.18 -7.90
CA VAL A 153 7.75 -6.31 -7.70
C VAL A 153 7.32 -6.84 -9.05
N SER A 154 7.41 -8.16 -9.21
CA SER A 154 6.83 -8.87 -10.35
C SER A 154 5.87 -9.96 -9.88
N GLY A 155 4.72 -10.04 -10.54
CA GLY A 155 3.66 -10.98 -10.18
C GLY A 155 2.49 -10.32 -9.47
N THR A 156 1.50 -11.15 -9.15
CA THR A 156 0.24 -10.72 -8.55
C THR A 156 -0.47 -11.89 -7.88
N ILE A 157 -1.47 -11.59 -7.05
CA ILE A 157 -2.33 -12.62 -6.49
C ILE A 157 -3.34 -13.11 -7.54
N PRO A 158 -3.74 -14.40 -7.53
CA PRO A 158 -3.32 -15.45 -6.61
C PRO A 158 -2.05 -16.21 -7.05
N HIS A 159 -1.49 -15.90 -8.22
CA HIS A 159 -0.40 -16.67 -8.84
C HIS A 159 0.96 -16.51 -8.15
N GLY A 160 1.11 -15.49 -7.32
CA GLY A 160 2.32 -15.23 -6.54
C GLY A 160 3.26 -14.24 -7.19
N TYR A 161 4.37 -14.00 -6.49
CA TYR A 161 5.38 -13.01 -6.83
C TYR A 161 6.71 -13.69 -7.11
N ARG A 162 7.48 -13.12 -8.03
CA ARG A 162 8.86 -13.56 -8.31
C ARG A 162 9.70 -13.45 -7.04
N ASP A 163 10.51 -14.46 -6.75
CA ASP A 163 11.39 -14.54 -5.57
C ASP A 163 12.32 -13.33 -5.35
N SER A 164 12.74 -12.65 -6.41
CA SER A 164 13.53 -11.43 -6.33
C SER A 164 12.74 -10.16 -5.96
N SER A 165 11.41 -10.24 -5.87
CA SER A 165 10.58 -9.07 -5.53
C SER A 165 10.77 -8.68 -4.07
N SER A 166 10.70 -7.39 -3.76
CA SER A 166 10.64 -6.92 -2.36
C SER A 166 9.44 -7.54 -1.65
N LEU A 167 9.66 -8.25 -0.54
CA LEU A 167 8.60 -8.92 0.22
C LEU A 167 7.58 -7.91 0.73
N CYS A 168 8.02 -6.79 1.28
CA CYS A 168 7.13 -5.82 1.88
C CYS A 168 6.37 -5.00 0.85
N MET A 169 7.00 -4.62 -0.26
CA MET A 169 6.28 -3.96 -1.35
C MET A 169 5.26 -4.93 -2.00
N ALA A 170 5.64 -6.19 -2.21
CA ALA A 170 4.71 -7.22 -2.68
C ALA A 170 3.57 -7.45 -1.68
N GLY A 171 3.84 -7.36 -0.38
CA GLY A 171 2.82 -7.46 0.67
C GLY A 171 1.81 -6.32 0.64
N VAL A 172 2.26 -5.09 0.41
CA VAL A 172 1.38 -3.94 0.18
C VAL A 172 0.56 -4.16 -1.09
N HIS A 173 1.21 -4.53 -2.19
CA HIS A 173 0.53 -4.82 -3.45
C HIS A 173 -0.53 -5.92 -3.30
N ALA A 174 -0.20 -7.04 -2.64
CA ALA A 174 -1.13 -8.13 -2.34
C ALA A 174 -2.29 -7.71 -1.44
N GLY A 175 -2.12 -6.64 -0.66
CA GLY A 175 -3.13 -6.16 0.29
C GLY A 175 -3.11 -6.92 1.61
N VAL A 176 -1.96 -7.49 1.99
CA VAL A 176 -1.78 -8.20 3.28
C VAL A 176 -1.16 -7.31 4.36
N VAL A 177 -0.50 -6.22 3.98
CA VAL A 177 0.05 -5.20 4.90
C VAL A 177 -0.23 -3.79 4.40
N SER A 178 -0.36 -2.82 5.32
CA SER A 178 -0.52 -1.40 4.96
C SER A 178 0.84 -0.75 4.78
N ASN A 179 1.00 0.07 3.74
CA ASN A 179 2.22 0.89 3.59
C ASN A 179 2.37 1.93 4.72
N THR A 180 1.28 2.33 5.38
CA THR A 180 1.31 3.37 6.43
C THR A 180 1.54 2.78 7.82
N LEU A 181 1.12 1.54 8.06
CA LEU A 181 1.22 0.90 9.38
C LEU A 181 2.25 -0.24 9.45
N GLY A 182 2.68 -0.77 8.31
CA GLY A 182 3.40 -2.04 8.25
C GLY A 182 2.48 -3.22 8.59
N GLY A 183 3.07 -4.35 8.98
CA GLY A 183 2.32 -5.52 9.44
C GLY A 183 3.09 -6.83 9.31
N GLN A 184 2.52 -7.89 9.87
CA GLN A 184 3.06 -9.24 9.70
C GLN A 184 2.67 -9.82 8.35
N ILE A 185 3.63 -10.49 7.70
CA ILE A 185 3.42 -11.31 6.52
C ILE A 185 3.74 -12.76 6.86
N ASN A 186 2.93 -13.68 6.33
CA ASN A 186 3.23 -15.10 6.31
C ASN A 186 3.47 -15.48 4.84
N VAL A 187 4.67 -15.96 4.56
CA VAL A 187 5.18 -16.21 3.22
C VAL A 187 5.36 -17.70 3.00
N VAL A 188 4.94 -18.19 1.85
CA VAL A 188 5.15 -19.56 1.39
C VAL A 188 5.94 -19.52 0.09
N ILE A 189 7.12 -20.15 0.09
CA ILE A 189 7.97 -20.34 -1.08
C ILE A 189 7.49 -21.56 -1.86
N SER A 190 7.50 -21.47 -3.19
CA SER A 190 7.05 -22.54 -4.07
C SER A 190 7.83 -22.53 -5.38
N LYS A 191 7.66 -23.57 -6.19
CA LYS A 191 8.30 -23.65 -7.51
C LYS A 191 7.83 -22.48 -8.38
N GLY A 192 8.78 -21.78 -8.98
CA GLY A 192 8.50 -20.63 -9.84
C GLY A 192 7.72 -21.00 -11.11
N ILE A 193 7.16 -19.98 -11.74
CA ILE A 193 6.38 -20.10 -12.98
C ILE A 193 7.10 -19.42 -14.17
N PRO A 194 6.75 -19.78 -15.42
CA PRO A 194 7.41 -19.24 -16.61
C PRO A 194 7.23 -17.74 -16.84
N TYR A 195 6.16 -17.16 -16.29
CA TYR A 195 5.76 -15.79 -16.54
C TYR A 195 4.98 -15.25 -15.35
N TYR A 196 5.27 -14.01 -14.97
CA TYR A 196 4.58 -13.30 -13.89
C TYR A 196 3.82 -12.11 -14.47
N GLU A 197 2.51 -12.08 -14.25
CA GLU A 197 1.67 -10.96 -14.68
C GLU A 197 1.90 -9.72 -13.81
N GLY A 198 1.89 -8.55 -14.46
CA GLY A 198 1.88 -7.25 -13.79
C GLY A 198 0.45 -6.78 -13.53
N SER A 199 0.24 -6.04 -12.45
CA SER A 199 -1.04 -5.41 -12.12
C SER A 199 -0.84 -4.13 -11.32
N LEU A 200 -1.89 -3.30 -11.23
CA LEU A 200 -1.90 -2.14 -10.34
C LEU A 200 -2.79 -2.43 -9.14
N ALA A 201 -2.18 -2.50 -7.94
CA ALA A 201 -2.91 -2.72 -6.71
C ALA A 201 -2.34 -1.94 -5.53
N ASN A 202 -3.22 -1.35 -4.70
CA ASN A 202 -2.85 -0.60 -3.50
C ASN A 202 -1.81 0.50 -3.77
N ASN A 203 -1.94 1.19 -4.91
CA ASN A 203 -1.00 2.20 -5.41
C ASN A 203 0.43 1.66 -5.66
N VAL A 204 0.57 0.35 -5.87
CA VAL A 204 1.81 -0.31 -6.29
C VAL A 204 1.58 -0.90 -7.67
N THR A 205 2.48 -0.60 -8.61
CA THR A 205 2.49 -1.24 -9.92
C THR A 205 3.47 -2.41 -9.89
N SER A 206 2.96 -3.64 -10.01
CA SER A 206 3.82 -4.79 -10.29
C SER A 206 4.10 -4.89 -11.78
N LYS A 207 5.33 -5.26 -12.10
CA LYS A 207 5.82 -5.40 -13.48
C LYS A 207 5.67 -6.83 -13.96
N VAL A 208 5.58 -6.99 -15.28
CA VAL A 208 5.75 -8.29 -15.90
C VAL A 208 7.15 -8.83 -15.57
N GLY A 209 7.21 -10.10 -15.16
CA GLY A 209 8.45 -10.76 -14.78
C GLY A 209 8.73 -11.99 -15.64
N PRO A 210 10.00 -12.25 -16.01
CA PRO A 210 10.39 -13.48 -16.71
C PRO A 210 10.38 -14.67 -15.76
N LEU A 211 10.62 -15.86 -16.32
CA LEU A 211 10.83 -17.11 -15.59
C LEU A 211 11.72 -16.90 -14.34
N SER A 212 11.30 -17.51 -13.23
CA SER A 212 12.15 -17.74 -12.07
C SER A 212 12.02 -19.19 -11.63
N THR A 213 13.05 -19.72 -10.98
CA THR A 213 13.05 -21.07 -10.41
C THR A 213 12.20 -21.15 -9.15
N SER A 214 11.97 -20.01 -8.49
CA SER A 214 11.19 -19.88 -7.25
C SER A 214 10.20 -18.72 -7.34
N LEU A 215 9.09 -18.85 -6.62
CA LEU A 215 8.13 -17.79 -6.35
C LEU A 215 7.73 -17.80 -4.88
N PHE A 216 7.11 -16.73 -4.42
CA PHE A 216 6.45 -16.70 -3.13
C PHE A 216 5.00 -16.24 -3.20
N THR A 217 4.20 -16.73 -2.25
CA THR A 217 2.82 -16.31 -2.02
C THR A 217 2.65 -15.89 -0.57
N PHE A 218 1.58 -15.14 -0.30
CA PHE A 218 1.19 -14.83 1.08
C PHE A 218 0.09 -15.77 1.54
N LYS A 219 0.26 -16.37 2.71
CA LYS A 219 -0.79 -17.14 3.36
C LYS A 219 -1.85 -16.18 3.88
N THR A 220 -3.05 -16.26 3.32
CA THR A 220 -4.19 -15.41 3.70
C THR A 220 -5.37 -16.27 4.16
N SER A 221 -6.36 -15.66 4.79
CA SER A 221 -7.57 -16.35 5.26
C SER A 221 -8.51 -16.83 4.15
N GLY A 222 -8.13 -16.73 2.87
CA GLY A 222 -8.97 -17.11 1.74
C GLY A 222 -10.06 -16.10 1.37
N CYS A 223 -10.18 -14.98 2.10
CA CYS A 223 -11.26 -14.02 1.95
C CYS A 223 -11.00 -12.96 0.86
N TYR A 224 -10.76 -13.38 -0.38
CA TYR A 224 -10.44 -12.50 -1.51
C TYR A 224 -11.27 -12.83 -2.77
N GLY A 225 -12.32 -13.64 -2.63
CA GLY A 225 -13.22 -13.98 -3.73
C GLY A 225 -14.12 -12.80 -4.13
N THR A 226 -14.72 -12.87 -5.31
CA THR A 226 -15.66 -11.85 -5.79
C THR A 226 -16.99 -11.93 -5.03
N LEU A 227 -17.60 -10.79 -4.73
CA LEU A 227 -18.87 -10.72 -4.00
C LEU A 227 -20.10 -10.71 -4.92
N GLY A 228 -19.91 -10.49 -6.22
CA GLY A 228 -20.89 -10.87 -7.23
C GLY A 228 -21.33 -9.78 -8.20
N MET A 229 -20.54 -8.73 -8.39
CA MET A 229 -20.86 -7.70 -9.40
C MET A 229 -20.78 -8.30 -10.80
N GLU A 230 -19.66 -8.92 -11.17
CA GLU A 230 -19.47 -9.51 -12.50
C GLU A 230 -20.41 -10.70 -12.72
N SER A 231 -20.47 -11.61 -11.73
CA SER A 231 -21.25 -12.86 -11.84
C SER A 231 -22.77 -12.66 -11.83
N GLY A 232 -23.26 -11.52 -11.33
CA GLY A 232 -24.70 -11.27 -11.19
C GLY A 232 -25.32 -11.84 -9.92
N VAL A 233 -24.52 -12.42 -9.01
CA VAL A 233 -24.98 -12.83 -7.68
C VAL A 233 -25.53 -11.63 -6.89
N ILE A 234 -24.98 -10.43 -7.13
CA ILE A 234 -25.61 -9.17 -6.73
C ILE A 234 -26.60 -8.79 -7.85
N PRO A 235 -27.93 -8.84 -7.66
CA PRO A 235 -28.92 -8.48 -8.67
C PRO A 235 -28.95 -6.96 -8.95
N ASP A 236 -29.54 -6.56 -10.08
CA ASP A 236 -29.59 -5.15 -10.50
C ASP A 236 -30.30 -4.26 -9.46
N SER A 237 -31.34 -4.78 -8.81
CA SER A 237 -32.08 -4.09 -7.74
C SER A 237 -31.23 -3.73 -6.52
N GLN A 238 -30.07 -4.35 -6.35
CA GLN A 238 -29.13 -4.08 -5.25
C GLN A 238 -28.06 -3.04 -5.63
N ILE A 239 -28.07 -2.52 -6.85
CA ILE A 239 -27.11 -1.53 -7.33
C ILE A 239 -27.86 -0.23 -7.60
N THR A 240 -27.49 0.84 -6.90
CA THR A 240 -28.14 2.16 -6.99
C THR A 240 -27.10 3.25 -7.08
N ALA A 241 -27.46 4.44 -7.56
CA ALA A 241 -26.54 5.56 -7.64
C ALA A 241 -27.24 6.89 -7.33
N SER A 242 -26.44 7.92 -7.06
CA SER A 242 -26.90 9.30 -6.86
C SER A 242 -27.57 9.91 -8.09
N SER A 243 -27.04 9.59 -9.28
CA SER A 243 -27.56 10.04 -10.58
C SER A 243 -27.09 9.10 -11.70
N ILE A 244 -27.72 9.23 -12.88
CA ILE A 244 -27.42 8.43 -14.07
C ILE A 244 -27.24 9.34 -15.28
N LEU A 245 -26.21 9.09 -16.09
CA LEU A 245 -26.02 9.82 -17.34
C LEU A 245 -27.01 9.33 -18.40
N GLU A 246 -27.82 10.24 -18.92
CA GLU A 246 -28.80 9.98 -19.97
C GLU A 246 -28.79 11.08 -21.05
N TRP A 247 -28.89 10.70 -22.31
CA TRP A 247 -29.01 11.63 -23.45
C TRP A 247 -29.62 10.96 -24.69
N SER A 248 -30.20 11.76 -25.59
CA SER A 248 -30.66 11.29 -26.91
C SER A 248 -29.58 11.54 -27.96
N ASP A 249 -29.35 10.56 -28.85
CA ASP A 249 -28.53 10.79 -30.03
C ASP A 249 -29.33 11.42 -31.18
N GLN A 250 -28.64 11.69 -32.30
CA GLN A 250 -29.22 12.33 -33.48
C GLN A 250 -30.35 11.53 -34.13
N THR A 251 -30.47 10.22 -33.83
CA THR A 251 -31.54 9.35 -34.32
C THR A 251 -32.73 9.29 -33.36
N GLY A 252 -32.67 10.00 -32.24
CA GLY A 252 -33.66 9.95 -31.16
C GLY A 252 -33.52 8.72 -30.27
N HIS A 253 -32.46 7.92 -30.44
CA HIS A 253 -32.20 6.78 -29.58
C HIS A 253 -31.63 7.25 -28.23
N MET A 254 -32.16 6.69 -27.14
CA MET A 254 -31.81 7.05 -25.77
C MET A 254 -30.62 6.24 -25.29
N ASN A 255 -29.55 6.93 -24.90
CA ASN A 255 -28.37 6.36 -24.28
C ASN A 255 -28.47 6.57 -22.76
N ILE A 256 -28.40 5.49 -21.98
CA ILE A 256 -28.56 5.53 -20.52
C ILE A 256 -27.49 4.68 -19.84
N TRP A 257 -26.72 5.28 -18.94
CA TRP A 257 -25.62 4.65 -18.21
C TRP A 257 -26.03 4.39 -16.77
N LYS A 258 -26.68 3.25 -16.55
CA LYS A 258 -27.35 2.90 -15.30
C LYS A 258 -26.39 2.33 -14.24
N PRO A 259 -26.78 2.27 -12.94
CA PRO A 259 -25.94 1.72 -11.88
C PRO A 259 -25.53 0.26 -12.13
N GLU A 260 -26.44 -0.58 -12.63
CA GLU A 260 -26.18 -1.99 -12.94
C GLU A 260 -25.16 -2.20 -14.08
N ASN A 261 -24.86 -1.16 -14.86
CA ASN A 261 -23.80 -1.19 -15.88
C ASN A 261 -22.40 -1.14 -15.25
N ALA A 262 -22.29 -0.83 -13.95
CA ALA A 262 -21.05 -0.80 -13.20
C ALA A 262 -20.43 -2.18 -12.95
N ARG A 263 -20.95 -3.27 -13.51
CA ARG A 263 -20.40 -4.61 -13.30
C ARG A 263 -19.08 -4.76 -14.04
N LEU A 264 -18.02 -5.17 -13.33
CA LEU A 264 -16.71 -5.45 -13.93
C LEU A 264 -16.83 -6.46 -15.08
N LYS A 265 -16.02 -6.29 -16.13
CA LYS A 265 -15.91 -7.16 -17.33
C LYS A 265 -17.19 -7.42 -18.14
N ARG A 266 -18.36 -6.98 -17.70
CA ARG A 266 -19.58 -7.05 -18.50
C ARG A 266 -19.52 -6.06 -19.65
N ALA A 267 -19.90 -6.53 -20.84
CA ALA A 267 -20.00 -5.71 -22.04
C ALA A 267 -20.98 -4.55 -21.87
N GLY A 268 -20.81 -3.50 -22.67
CA GLY A 268 -21.60 -2.27 -22.60
C GLY A 268 -20.96 -1.18 -21.72
N PRO A 269 -21.58 -0.01 -21.63
CA PRO A 269 -21.03 1.15 -20.91
C PRO A 269 -20.81 0.86 -19.42
N PRO A 270 -20.04 1.70 -18.70
CA PRO A 270 -20.01 1.70 -17.24
C PRO A 270 -21.29 2.36 -16.66
N TRP A 271 -21.41 2.41 -15.34
CA TRP A 271 -22.23 3.45 -14.72
C TRP A 271 -21.56 4.81 -14.93
N ALA A 272 -22.33 5.86 -15.19
CA ALA A 272 -21.84 7.24 -15.10
C ALA A 272 -22.86 8.14 -14.40
N ALA A 273 -22.34 9.10 -13.63
CA ALA A 273 -23.17 10.12 -13.00
C ALA A 273 -23.58 11.21 -14.02
N PHE A 274 -24.76 11.77 -13.83
CA PHE A 274 -25.22 12.92 -14.62
C PHE A 274 -24.41 14.18 -14.28
N ILE A 275 -24.38 14.48 -12.97
CA ILE A 275 -23.67 15.61 -12.38
C ILE A 275 -22.25 15.15 -12.01
N SER A 276 -21.24 15.94 -12.32
CA SER A 276 -19.85 15.67 -11.94
C SER A 276 -19.45 16.52 -10.73
N ASP A 277 -19.79 16.07 -9.53
CA ASP A 277 -19.38 16.68 -8.26
C ASP A 277 -18.97 15.61 -7.22
N GLU A 278 -18.43 16.05 -6.08
CA GLU A 278 -17.97 15.15 -5.01
C GLU A 278 -19.10 14.56 -4.14
N HIS A 279 -20.37 14.87 -4.46
CA HIS A 279 -21.56 14.33 -3.77
C HIS A 279 -22.13 13.10 -4.47
N GLN A 280 -21.57 12.71 -5.62
CA GLN A 280 -22.01 11.53 -6.34
C GLN A 280 -21.56 10.24 -5.66
N TRP A 281 -22.36 9.19 -5.81
CA TRP A 281 -22.05 7.88 -5.28
C TRP A 281 -22.65 6.74 -6.10
N LEU A 282 -21.96 5.61 -6.10
CA LEU A 282 -22.46 4.29 -6.50
C LEU A 282 -22.59 3.43 -5.24
N GLN A 283 -23.77 2.84 -5.03
CA GLN A 283 -24.09 2.04 -3.85
C GLN A 283 -24.41 0.59 -4.24
N ILE A 284 -23.88 -0.32 -3.43
CA ILE A 284 -24.12 -1.75 -3.53
C ILE A 284 -24.69 -2.23 -2.19
N ASP A 285 -25.89 -2.80 -2.22
CA ASP A 285 -26.46 -3.55 -1.09
C ASP A 285 -26.00 -5.01 -1.20
N LEU A 286 -25.32 -5.54 -0.19
CA LEU A 286 -24.87 -6.93 -0.16
C LEU A 286 -25.93 -7.92 0.37
N ASN A 287 -27.15 -7.42 0.62
CA ASN A 287 -28.33 -8.08 1.19
C ASN A 287 -28.17 -8.51 2.67
N LYS A 288 -26.98 -8.95 3.05
CA LYS A 288 -26.57 -9.26 4.42
C LYS A 288 -25.17 -8.70 4.69
N GLU A 289 -24.81 -8.63 5.97
CA GLU A 289 -23.47 -8.27 6.37
C GLU A 289 -22.44 -9.25 5.76
N LYS A 290 -21.37 -8.69 5.18
CA LYS A 290 -20.25 -9.45 4.62
C LYS A 290 -18.93 -8.84 5.05
N ARG A 291 -17.88 -9.66 4.97
CA ARG A 291 -16.49 -9.19 5.08
C ARG A 291 -16.01 -8.75 3.71
N ILE A 292 -15.76 -7.46 3.54
CA ILE A 292 -15.30 -6.83 2.30
C ILE A 292 -13.81 -6.52 2.46
N THR A 293 -12.98 -7.11 1.62
CA THR A 293 -11.51 -7.04 1.72
C THR A 293 -10.88 -6.19 0.64
N GLY A 294 -11.63 -5.82 -0.39
CA GLY A 294 -11.17 -4.90 -1.42
C GLY A 294 -12.21 -4.59 -2.48
N ILE A 295 -11.76 -3.83 -3.47
CA ILE A 295 -12.50 -3.41 -4.65
C ILE A 295 -11.55 -3.43 -5.85
N ILE A 296 -12.06 -3.84 -7.01
CA ILE A 296 -11.42 -3.64 -8.31
C ILE A 296 -12.24 -2.60 -9.06
N THR A 297 -11.58 -1.60 -9.66
CA THR A 297 -12.22 -0.56 -10.47
C THR A 297 -11.60 -0.47 -11.85
N THR A 298 -12.41 -0.15 -12.85
CA THR A 298 -11.99 0.26 -14.20
C THR A 298 -12.86 1.41 -14.69
N GLY A 299 -12.43 2.08 -15.76
CA GLY A 299 -13.14 3.20 -16.36
C GLY A 299 -14.21 2.77 -17.35
N SER A 300 -14.39 3.60 -18.38
CA SER A 300 -15.23 3.27 -19.53
C SER A 300 -14.60 2.18 -20.40
N THR A 301 -15.42 1.21 -20.78
CA THR A 301 -15.08 0.19 -21.78
C THR A 301 -15.37 0.64 -23.22
N LEU A 302 -15.80 1.89 -23.41
CA LEU A 302 -16.10 2.51 -24.70
C LEU A 302 -15.03 3.57 -24.98
N ALA A 303 -14.20 3.32 -26.01
CA ALA A 303 -13.01 4.12 -26.32
C ALA A 303 -13.33 5.60 -26.61
N GLU A 304 -14.49 5.85 -27.22
CA GLU A 304 -14.99 7.17 -27.56
C GLU A 304 -15.39 8.00 -26.33
N TYR A 305 -15.61 7.34 -25.18
CA TYR A 305 -15.92 7.98 -23.91
C TYR A 305 -14.77 7.77 -22.93
N TYR A 306 -13.74 8.61 -23.03
CA TYR A 306 -12.51 8.51 -22.23
C TYR A 306 -12.73 8.97 -20.77
N TYR A 307 -13.57 8.24 -20.03
CA TYR A 307 -14.04 8.55 -18.68
C TYR A 307 -13.54 7.54 -17.65
N TYR A 308 -13.03 8.02 -16.52
CA TYR A 308 -12.65 7.18 -15.38
C TYR A 308 -12.55 7.99 -14.09
N VAL A 309 -12.68 7.31 -12.95
CA VAL A 309 -12.47 7.89 -11.61
C VAL A 309 -11.03 7.62 -11.16
N SER A 310 -10.29 8.68 -10.84
CA SER A 310 -8.88 8.63 -10.45
C SER A 310 -8.66 8.72 -8.94
N ALA A 311 -9.64 9.18 -8.17
CA ALA A 311 -9.62 9.08 -6.71
C ALA A 311 -11.03 8.97 -6.15
N TYR A 312 -11.19 8.19 -5.09
CA TYR A 312 -12.48 8.01 -4.39
C TYR A 312 -12.26 7.73 -2.91
N ARG A 313 -13.34 7.90 -2.13
CA ARG A 313 -13.43 7.41 -0.75
C ARG A 313 -14.54 6.37 -0.64
N ILE A 314 -14.44 5.53 0.38
CA ILE A 314 -15.41 4.48 0.66
C ILE A 314 -16.24 4.84 1.88
N LEU A 315 -17.55 4.66 1.78
CA LEU A 315 -18.48 4.73 2.88
C LEU A 315 -19.18 3.38 3.04
N TYR A 316 -19.47 3.00 4.27
CA TYR A 316 -20.17 1.75 4.57
C TYR A 316 -21.20 1.95 5.67
N SER A 317 -22.20 1.06 5.70
CA SER A 317 -23.33 1.12 6.61
C SER A 317 -23.99 -0.25 6.79
N ASP A 318 -24.63 -0.46 7.93
CA ASP A 318 -25.44 -1.67 8.18
C ASP A 318 -26.93 -1.44 7.91
N ASP A 319 -27.37 -0.17 7.91
CA ASP A 319 -28.78 0.23 7.84
C ASP A 319 -29.12 1.19 6.69
N ALA A 320 -28.11 1.59 5.89
CA ALA A 320 -28.18 2.60 4.83
C ALA A 320 -28.58 4.02 5.28
N ARG A 321 -28.68 4.27 6.60
CA ARG A 321 -29.04 5.57 7.18
C ARG A 321 -27.83 6.25 7.80
N LYS A 322 -27.08 5.50 8.62
CA LYS A 322 -25.85 5.98 9.24
C LYS A 322 -24.66 5.46 8.46
N TRP A 323 -23.87 6.39 7.92
CA TRP A 323 -22.72 6.08 7.08
C TRP A 323 -21.42 6.37 7.82
N THR A 324 -20.48 5.44 7.72
CA THR A 324 -19.11 5.58 8.22
C THR A 324 -18.17 5.71 7.03
N VAL A 325 -17.31 6.72 7.03
CA VAL A 325 -16.24 6.84 6.04
C VAL A 325 -15.06 5.95 6.45
N TYR A 326 -14.50 5.21 5.50
CA TYR A 326 -13.37 4.33 5.77
C TYR A 326 -12.09 5.14 6.12
N ARG A 327 -11.43 4.73 7.21
CA ARG A 327 -10.16 5.29 7.71
C ARG A 327 -9.20 4.16 8.04
N GLU A 328 -7.91 4.42 7.86
CA GLU A 328 -6.88 3.50 8.37
C GLU A 328 -6.78 3.62 9.90
N PRO A 329 -6.47 2.52 10.62
CA PRO A 329 -6.32 2.55 12.07
C PRO A 329 -5.31 3.62 12.54
N GLY A 330 -5.70 4.39 13.55
CA GLY A 330 -4.86 5.44 14.13
C GLY A 330 -4.74 6.70 13.28
N MET A 331 -5.52 6.84 12.20
CA MET A 331 -5.54 8.03 11.35
C MET A 331 -6.86 8.79 11.52
N ASP A 332 -6.76 10.11 11.74
CA ASP A 332 -7.94 10.99 11.89
C ASP A 332 -8.52 11.47 10.55
N ARG A 333 -7.84 11.16 9.44
CA ARG A 333 -8.26 11.54 8.09
C ARG A 333 -8.95 10.40 7.36
N ASP A 334 -9.93 10.76 6.54
CA ASP A 334 -10.58 9.85 5.60
C ASP A 334 -9.55 9.25 4.63
N LYS A 335 -9.65 7.95 4.35
CA LYS A 335 -8.78 7.30 3.37
C LYS A 335 -9.25 7.65 1.97
N ILE A 336 -8.33 8.23 1.20
CA ILE A 336 -8.48 8.43 -0.24
C ILE A 336 -7.79 7.27 -0.95
N PHE A 337 -8.55 6.54 -1.75
CA PHE A 337 -8.03 5.49 -2.62
C PHE A 337 -7.68 6.08 -3.98
N GLN A 338 -6.51 5.72 -4.49
CA GLN A 338 -6.13 6.02 -5.86
C GLN A 338 -6.87 5.05 -6.78
N GLY A 339 -7.58 5.61 -7.76
CA GLY A 339 -8.34 4.89 -8.76
C GLY A 339 -7.53 4.69 -10.04
N ASN A 340 -8.22 4.82 -11.16
CA ASN A 340 -7.68 4.52 -12.49
C ASN A 340 -6.87 5.69 -13.06
N THR A 341 -5.85 5.37 -13.86
CA THR A 341 -5.07 6.35 -14.64
C THR A 341 -5.36 6.29 -16.14
N GLU A 342 -6.10 5.27 -16.58
CA GLU A 342 -6.55 5.07 -17.96
C GLU A 342 -7.88 4.29 -17.99
N LEU A 343 -8.40 4.00 -19.19
CA LEU A 343 -9.75 3.45 -19.38
C LEU A 343 -9.93 2.00 -18.96
N TYR A 344 -9.01 1.13 -19.40
CA TYR A 344 -9.23 -0.32 -19.37
C TYR A 344 -8.50 -0.98 -18.21
N GLN A 345 -7.45 -0.36 -17.70
CA GLN A 345 -6.67 -0.83 -16.57
C GLN A 345 -7.56 -1.12 -15.36
N GLU A 346 -7.48 -2.36 -14.89
CA GLU A 346 -8.05 -2.76 -13.61
C GLU A 346 -7.14 -2.28 -12.47
N VAL A 347 -7.73 -1.59 -11.50
CA VAL A 347 -7.03 -1.13 -10.29
C VAL A 347 -7.67 -1.77 -9.07
N ARG A 348 -6.87 -2.53 -8.31
CA ARG A 348 -7.33 -3.14 -7.06
C ARG A 348 -6.93 -2.29 -5.87
N ASN A 349 -7.85 -2.09 -4.93
CA ASN A 349 -7.54 -1.52 -3.61
C ASN A 349 -8.11 -2.43 -2.52
N ASN A 350 -7.33 -2.64 -1.48
CA ASN A 350 -7.68 -3.46 -0.32
C ASN A 350 -8.05 -2.59 0.88
N PHE A 351 -8.88 -3.17 1.73
CA PHE A 351 -9.27 -2.59 3.01
C PHE A 351 -8.48 -3.30 4.12
N ILE A 352 -7.57 -2.56 4.75
CA ILE A 352 -6.75 -3.00 5.88
C ILE A 352 -7.03 -2.04 7.04
N PRO A 353 -7.92 -2.41 7.98
CA PRO A 353 -8.60 -3.70 8.12
C PRO A 353 -9.78 -3.88 7.15
N PRO A 354 -10.25 -5.13 6.92
CA PRO A 354 -11.46 -5.40 6.14
C PRO A 354 -12.68 -4.66 6.69
N ILE A 355 -13.56 -4.22 5.79
CA ILE A 355 -14.85 -3.63 6.16
C ILE A 355 -15.83 -4.75 6.47
N ILE A 356 -16.58 -4.61 7.55
CA ILE A 356 -17.72 -5.46 7.89
C ILE A 356 -18.96 -4.57 7.75
N ALA A 357 -19.78 -4.85 6.74
CA ALA A 357 -20.97 -4.06 6.45
C ALA A 357 -21.93 -4.79 5.51
N ARG A 358 -23.18 -4.32 5.45
CA ARG A 358 -24.15 -4.70 4.40
C ARG A 358 -24.13 -3.75 3.21
N PHE A 359 -24.11 -2.45 3.43
CA PHE A 359 -24.15 -1.43 2.39
C PHE A 359 -22.77 -0.85 2.15
N PHE A 360 -22.43 -0.69 0.88
CA PHE A 360 -21.14 -0.18 0.44
C PHE A 360 -21.35 0.95 -0.57
N ARG A 361 -20.69 2.09 -0.35
CA ARG A 361 -20.74 3.27 -1.23
C ARG A 361 -19.35 3.68 -1.69
N ILE A 362 -19.23 3.88 -2.98
CA ILE A 362 -18.06 4.48 -3.61
C ILE A 362 -18.42 5.93 -3.89
N ASN A 363 -17.64 6.86 -3.35
CA ASN A 363 -17.84 8.29 -3.54
C ASN A 363 -16.63 8.87 -4.31
N PRO A 364 -16.76 9.13 -5.62
CA PRO A 364 -15.73 9.74 -6.43
C PRO A 364 -15.31 11.11 -5.89
N LEU A 365 -14.02 11.41 -5.99
CA LEU A 365 -13.40 12.67 -5.56
C LEU A 365 -12.62 13.34 -6.71
N LYS A 366 -12.02 12.54 -7.59
CA LYS A 366 -11.34 13.01 -8.80
C LYS A 366 -11.66 12.08 -9.97
N TRP A 367 -11.76 12.63 -11.17
CA TRP A 367 -12.09 11.91 -12.39
C TRP A 367 -11.50 12.59 -13.61
N HIS A 368 -11.43 11.84 -14.71
CA HIS A 368 -11.10 12.37 -16.03
C HIS A 368 -12.39 12.54 -16.85
N GLN A 369 -12.67 13.78 -17.26
CA GLN A 369 -13.87 14.22 -18.00
C GLN A 369 -15.21 14.00 -17.28
N LYS A 370 -15.60 12.75 -16.98
CA LYS A 370 -16.83 12.40 -16.25
C LYS A 370 -16.60 11.30 -15.22
N ILE A 371 -17.47 11.27 -14.21
CA ILE A 371 -17.54 10.16 -13.25
C ILE A 371 -18.13 8.95 -13.95
N ALA A 372 -17.30 7.96 -14.24
CA ALA A 372 -17.72 6.69 -14.81
C ALA A 372 -16.89 5.53 -14.22
N MET A 373 -17.54 4.42 -13.87
CA MET A 373 -16.88 3.29 -13.23
C MET A 373 -17.53 1.95 -13.58
N LYS A 374 -16.70 0.92 -13.75
CA LYS A 374 -17.05 -0.49 -13.50
C LYS A 374 -16.27 -1.01 -12.30
N VAL A 375 -16.89 -1.90 -11.53
CA VAL A 375 -16.41 -2.32 -10.22
C VAL A 375 -16.70 -3.80 -9.93
N GLU A 376 -15.84 -4.40 -9.12
CA GLU A 376 -16.09 -5.68 -8.44
C GLU A 376 -15.68 -5.54 -6.97
N LEU A 377 -16.49 -6.09 -6.07
CA LEU A 377 -16.14 -6.12 -4.65
C LEU A 377 -15.49 -7.46 -4.31
N LEU A 378 -14.44 -7.43 -3.50
CA LEU A 378 -13.72 -8.59 -3.02
C LEU A 378 -14.05 -8.86 -1.56
N GLY A 379 -14.15 -10.12 -1.17
CA GLY A 379 -14.48 -10.50 0.19
C GLY A 379 -14.94 -11.94 0.34
N CYS A 380 -15.68 -12.18 1.41
CA CYS A 380 -16.27 -13.48 1.71
C CYS A 380 -17.50 -13.32 2.62
N GLN A 381 -18.28 -14.39 2.73
CA GLN A 381 -19.31 -14.51 3.76
C GLN A 381 -18.67 -14.96 5.07
N PHE A 382 -19.29 -14.64 6.20
CA PHE A 382 -18.92 -15.27 7.47
C PHE A 382 -19.26 -16.76 7.40
N SER A 383 -18.27 -17.62 7.62
CA SER A 383 -18.51 -19.04 7.88
C SER A 383 -19.22 -19.14 9.24
N LEU A 384 -20.42 -19.74 9.24
CA LEU A 384 -21.12 -20.15 10.46
C LEU A 384 -20.38 -21.28 11.15
#